data_AF-A0A818MT01-F1
#
_entry.id   AF-A0A818MT01-F1
#
_cell.length_a   1.000
_cell.length_b   1.000
_cell.length_c   1.000
_cell.angle_alpha   90.00
_cell.angle_beta   90.00
_cell.angle_gamma   90.00
#
_symmetry.space_group_name_H-M   'P 1'
#
loop_
_entity.id
_entity.type
_entity.pdbx_description
1 polymer ?
#
loop_
_entity_poly.entity_id
_entity_poly.type
_entity_poly.pdbx_seq_one_letter_code
_entity_poly.pdbx_strand_id
1 'polypeptide(L)'
;MKVDNITSPKALSLALIHDFGKLLVLFGEDDANVMCSTIVLKQGELGRGLDSAITTWNHDEFGFQKLRRYLPPDMAWAIRYHSLSPLLKGELHQFLTPEELTWFPLLRLLWKYDHMSKRSMYTPLVDLQEVRTILSTFLPEKICF
;
A
#
# COMPACT_ATOMS: atom_id res chain seq x y z
N MET A 1 1.30 12.95 -7.87
CA MET A 1 1.85 12.08 -8.93
C MET A 1 1.70 12.68 -10.32
N LYS A 2 0.49 12.88 -10.86
CA LYS A 2 0.30 13.42 -12.21
C LYS A 2 0.92 14.82 -12.44
N VAL A 3 0.81 15.72 -11.46
CA VAL A 3 1.45 17.05 -11.50
C VAL A 3 2.98 16.96 -11.66
N ASP A 4 3.57 15.86 -11.19
CA ASP A 4 5.01 15.60 -11.29
C ASP A 4 5.33 14.69 -12.49
N ASN A 5 4.44 14.61 -13.49
CA ASN A 5 4.58 13.82 -14.71
C ASN A 5 4.75 12.29 -14.51
N ILE A 6 4.30 11.76 -13.37
CA ILE A 6 4.24 10.31 -13.17
C ILE A 6 3.05 9.74 -13.92
N THR A 7 3.33 8.88 -14.89
CA THR A 7 2.33 8.22 -15.76
C THR A 7 2.25 6.71 -15.55
N SER A 8 3.07 6.14 -14.66
CA SER A 8 3.08 4.69 -14.38
C SER A 8 1.71 4.21 -13.90
N PRO A 9 1.05 3.28 -14.62
CA PRO A 9 -0.25 2.75 -14.20
C PRO A 9 -0.20 2.11 -12.82
N LYS A 10 0.90 1.42 -12.48
CA LYS A 10 1.10 0.82 -11.15
C LYS A 10 1.11 1.89 -10.05
N ALA A 11 1.92 2.94 -10.23
CA ALA A 11 2.07 3.98 -9.22
C ALA A 11 0.77 4.75 -9.01
N LEU A 12 0.08 5.11 -10.10
CA LEU A 12 -1.20 5.80 -10.04
C LEU A 12 -2.30 4.94 -9.40
N SER A 13 -2.35 3.65 -9.75
CA SER A 13 -3.32 2.72 -9.14
C SER A 13 -3.06 2.54 -7.65
N LEU A 14 -1.79 2.33 -7.24
CA LEU A 14 -1.41 2.24 -5.83
C LEU A 14 -1.80 3.49 -5.04
N ALA A 15 -1.53 4.68 -5.58
CA ALA A 15 -1.91 5.93 -4.91
C ALA A 15 -3.42 6.01 -4.63
N LEU A 16 -4.25 5.44 -5.51
CA LEU A 16 -5.70 5.40 -5.35
C LEU A 16 -6.19 4.35 -4.35
N ILE A 17 -5.47 3.21 -4.20
CA ILE A 17 -5.99 2.03 -3.48
C ILE A 17 -5.17 1.59 -2.27
N HIS A 18 -4.02 2.21 -1.96
CA HIS A 18 -3.18 1.78 -0.84
C HIS A 18 -3.92 1.74 0.50
N ASP A 19 -4.81 2.71 0.71
CA ASP A 19 -5.63 2.86 1.91
C ASP A 19 -6.96 2.09 1.85
N PHE A 20 -7.17 1.24 0.83
CA PHE A 20 -8.41 0.47 0.64
C PHE A 20 -8.84 -0.31 1.89
N GLY A 21 -7.88 -0.79 2.69
CA GLY A 21 -8.21 -1.55 3.88
C GLY A 21 -8.86 -0.74 5.01
N LYS A 22 -8.90 0.59 4.92
CA LYS A 22 -9.64 1.43 5.85
C LYS A 22 -11.15 1.22 5.80
N LEU A 23 -11.65 0.49 4.80
CA LEU A 23 -13.03 -0.03 4.78
C LEU A 23 -13.38 -0.87 6.03
N LEU A 24 -12.39 -1.41 6.74
CA LEU A 24 -12.60 -2.08 8.03
C LEU A 24 -13.41 -1.25 9.04
N VAL A 25 -13.27 0.08 9.03
CA VAL A 25 -14.08 0.97 9.90
C VAL A 25 -15.58 0.79 9.61
N LEU A 26 -15.95 0.61 8.34
CA LEU A 26 -17.35 0.39 7.95
C LEU A 26 -17.88 -0.99 8.38
N PHE A 27 -16.98 -1.93 8.68
CA PHE A 27 -17.30 -3.26 9.17
C PHE A 27 -17.24 -3.38 10.70
N GLY A 28 -17.05 -2.27 11.42
CA GLY A 28 -17.09 -2.22 12.89
C GLY A 28 -15.78 -2.57 13.59
N GLU A 29 -14.66 -2.58 12.87
CA GLU A 29 -13.33 -2.68 13.48
C GLU A 29 -12.99 -1.38 14.24
N ASP A 30 -12.19 -1.49 15.30
CA ASP A 30 -11.75 -0.33 16.09
C ASP A 30 -10.81 0.56 15.25
N ASP A 31 -11.03 1.88 15.25
CA ASP A 31 -10.17 2.86 14.58
C ASP A 31 -8.69 2.71 14.99
N ALA A 32 -8.42 2.31 16.24
CA ALA A 32 -7.06 2.06 16.73
C ALA A 32 -6.37 0.89 16.00
N ASN A 33 -7.13 -0.08 15.51
CA ASN A 33 -6.62 -1.18 14.69
C ASN A 33 -6.53 -0.78 13.22
N VAL A 34 -7.41 0.10 12.73
CA VAL A 34 -7.47 0.43 11.30
C VAL A 34 -6.56 1.59 10.90
N MET A 35 -6.46 2.64 11.72
CA MET A 35 -5.77 3.88 11.37
C MET A 35 -4.30 3.90 11.83
N CYS A 36 -3.80 2.77 12.35
CA CYS A 36 -2.46 2.67 12.92
C CYS A 36 -1.41 2.27 11.88
N SER A 37 -0.14 2.62 12.19
CA SER A 37 1.01 2.13 11.43
C SER A 37 1.30 0.67 11.74
N THR A 38 1.77 -0.07 10.74
CA THR A 38 2.23 -1.45 10.91
C THR A 38 3.43 -1.51 11.88
N ILE A 39 3.31 -2.34 12.91
CA ILE A 39 4.37 -2.63 13.89
C ILE A 39 4.82 -4.08 13.73
N VAL A 40 6.13 -4.33 13.83
CA VAL A 40 6.70 -5.69 13.87
C VAL A 40 6.56 -6.25 15.29
N LEU A 41 5.75 -7.29 15.44
CA LEU A 41 5.54 -8.03 16.69
C LEU A 41 6.61 -9.12 16.87
N LYS A 42 7.03 -9.75 15.77
CA LYS A 42 8.13 -10.72 15.74
C LYS A 42 8.97 -10.46 14.51
N GLN A 43 10.29 -10.33 14.71
CA GLN A 43 11.23 -10.19 13.59
C GLN A 43 11.21 -11.43 12.71
N GLY A 44 11.39 -11.19 11.41
CA GLY A 44 11.54 -12.25 10.42
C GLY A 44 12.95 -12.84 10.39
N GLU A 45 13.17 -13.70 9.41
CA GLU A 45 14.45 -14.35 9.16
C GLU A 45 15.22 -13.57 8.08
N LEU A 46 16.55 -13.48 8.23
CA LEU A 46 17.41 -12.74 7.30
C LEU A 46 17.29 -13.28 5.87
N GLY A 47 17.07 -12.39 4.91
CA GLY A 47 16.94 -12.73 3.48
C GLY A 47 15.73 -13.61 3.11
N ARG A 48 14.76 -13.81 4.02
CA ARG A 48 13.58 -14.68 3.79
C ARG A 48 12.31 -13.90 3.43
N GLY A 49 12.41 -12.58 3.42
CA GLY A 49 11.33 -11.65 3.13
C GLY A 49 10.46 -11.32 4.33
N LEU A 50 9.62 -10.29 4.18
CA LEU A 50 8.80 -9.79 5.28
C LEU A 50 7.65 -10.72 5.66
N ASP A 51 7.33 -11.69 4.80
CA ASP A 51 6.40 -12.78 5.11
C ASP A 51 6.87 -13.67 6.26
N SER A 52 8.17 -13.66 6.58
CA SER A 52 8.71 -14.38 7.74
C SER A 52 8.52 -13.64 9.08
N ALA A 53 8.15 -12.35 9.04
CA ALA A 53 7.87 -11.54 10.22
C ALA A 53 6.39 -11.65 10.63
N ILE A 54 6.11 -11.34 11.89
CA ILE A 54 4.72 -11.14 12.36
C ILE A 54 4.53 -9.64 12.58
N THR A 55 3.52 -9.07 11.94
CA THR A 55 3.14 -7.67 12.09
C THR A 55 1.75 -7.53 12.70
N THR A 56 1.41 -6.32 13.14
CA THR A 56 0.05 -5.99 13.60
C THR A 56 -0.99 -6.18 12.49
N TRP A 57 -2.23 -6.49 12.90
CA TRP A 57 -3.41 -6.42 12.04
C TRP A 57 -3.85 -4.96 11.88
N ASN A 58 -4.00 -4.50 10.63
CA ASN A 58 -4.48 -3.15 10.28
C ASN A 58 -4.97 -3.07 8.83
N HIS A 59 -5.17 -1.84 8.34
CA HIS A 59 -5.62 -1.58 6.97
C HIS A 59 -4.64 -2.11 5.90
N ASP A 60 -3.33 -2.13 6.15
CA ASP A 60 -2.34 -2.67 5.22
C ASP A 60 -2.61 -4.17 4.96
N GLU A 61 -2.69 -4.96 6.03
CA GLU A 61 -2.87 -6.42 5.95
C GLU A 61 -4.22 -6.78 5.34
N PHE A 62 -5.30 -6.12 5.74
CA PHE A 62 -6.61 -6.36 5.16
C PHE A 62 -6.66 -5.96 3.67
N GLY A 63 -6.09 -4.82 3.31
CA GLY A 63 -5.97 -4.37 1.92
C GLY A 63 -5.21 -5.38 1.07
N PHE A 64 -4.06 -5.86 1.57
CA PHE A 64 -3.30 -6.94 0.95
C PHE A 64 -4.14 -8.20 0.74
N GLN A 65 -4.78 -8.73 1.79
CA GLN A 65 -5.55 -9.97 1.69
C GLN A 65 -6.69 -9.88 0.66
N LYS A 66 -7.37 -8.73 0.57
CA LYS A 66 -8.47 -8.53 -0.38
C LYS A 66 -7.97 -8.32 -1.82
N LEU A 67 -6.87 -7.59 -2.00
CA LEU A 67 -6.43 -7.13 -3.32
C LEU A 67 -5.34 -7.99 -3.98
N ARG A 68 -4.53 -8.74 -3.22
CA ARG A 68 -3.34 -9.45 -3.72
C ARG A 68 -3.58 -10.41 -4.89
N ARG A 69 -4.79 -10.95 -5.03
CA ARG A 69 -5.14 -11.88 -6.13
C ARG A 69 -5.33 -11.17 -7.48
N TYR A 70 -5.54 -9.86 -7.46
CA TYR A 70 -5.76 -9.04 -8.67
C TYR A 70 -4.53 -8.22 -9.03
N LEU A 71 -3.65 -7.97 -8.06
CA LEU A 71 -2.50 -7.09 -8.23
C LEU A 71 -1.21 -7.87 -8.53
N PRO A 72 -0.30 -7.29 -9.32
CA PRO A 72 1.09 -7.73 -9.36
C PRO A 72 1.72 -7.82 -7.95
N PRO A 73 2.67 -8.76 -7.72
CA PRO A 73 3.27 -8.98 -6.40
C PRO A 73 3.87 -7.71 -5.76
N ASP A 74 4.57 -6.89 -6.54
CA ASP A 74 5.19 -5.64 -6.09
C ASP A 74 4.15 -4.61 -5.59
N MET A 75 3.00 -4.54 -6.24
CA MET A 75 1.89 -3.69 -5.81
C MET A 75 1.23 -4.22 -4.53
N ALA A 76 0.94 -5.52 -4.48
CA ALA A 76 0.36 -6.14 -3.29
C ALA A 76 1.27 -5.98 -2.07
N TRP A 77 2.58 -6.17 -2.26
CA TRP A 77 3.61 -5.97 -1.25
C TRP A 77 3.69 -4.51 -0.79
N ALA A 78 3.64 -3.56 -1.73
CA ALA A 78 3.62 -2.14 -1.39
C ALA A 78 2.39 -1.78 -0.54
N ILE A 79 1.19 -2.30 -0.86
CA ILE A 79 -0.01 -2.11 -0.02
C ILE A 79 0.21 -2.68 1.38
N ARG A 80 0.77 -3.90 1.47
CA ARG A 80 0.94 -4.59 2.76
C ARG A 80 1.89 -3.91 3.73
N TYR A 81 2.84 -3.13 3.23
CA TYR A 81 3.92 -2.58 4.07
C TYR A 81 4.09 -1.06 3.94
N HIS A 82 3.14 -0.34 3.34
CA HIS A 82 3.26 1.12 3.16
C HIS A 82 3.23 1.91 4.46
N SER A 83 2.65 1.38 5.53
CA SER A 83 2.69 2.03 6.85
C SER A 83 3.81 1.51 7.76
N LEU A 84 4.65 0.58 7.29
CA LEU A 84 5.76 0.02 8.06
C LEU A 84 6.98 0.95 8.08
N SER A 85 7.02 1.87 9.04
CA SER A 85 8.06 2.92 9.12
C SER A 85 9.52 2.39 9.11
N PRO A 86 9.89 1.33 9.86
CA PRO A 86 11.25 0.80 9.83
C PRO A 86 11.70 0.33 8.44
N LEU A 87 10.80 -0.25 7.64
CA LEU A 87 11.07 -0.62 6.25
C LEU A 87 11.38 0.61 5.41
N LEU A 88 10.55 1.64 5.51
CA LEU A 88 10.74 2.89 4.77
C LEU A 88 12.04 3.62 5.15
N LYS A 89 12.53 3.45 6.37
CA LYS A 89 13.82 3.97 6.85
C LYS A 89 15.02 3.11 6.45
N GLY A 90 14.78 1.93 5.84
CA GLY A 90 15.82 0.99 5.43
C GLY A 90 16.31 0.04 6.52
N GLU A 91 15.70 0.10 7.72
CA GLU A 91 16.12 -0.68 8.89
C GLU A 91 15.84 -2.18 8.74
N LEU A 92 14.95 -2.55 7.81
CA LEU A 92 14.55 -3.94 7.57
C LEU A 92 15.13 -4.55 6.28
N HIS A 93 16.01 -3.84 5.55
CA HIS A 93 16.52 -4.30 4.25
C HIS A 93 17.23 -5.66 4.31
N GLN A 94 17.88 -5.99 5.44
CA GLN A 94 18.56 -7.28 5.64
C GLN A 94 17.61 -8.49 5.70
N PHE A 95 16.32 -8.27 5.94
CA PHE A 95 15.30 -9.32 5.97
C PHE A 95 14.68 -9.55 4.59
N LEU A 96 14.79 -8.58 3.68
CA LEU A 96 14.18 -8.65 2.35
C LEU A 96 14.84 -9.70 1.47
N THR A 97 14.03 -10.36 0.66
CA THR A 97 14.52 -11.14 -0.48
C THR A 97 15.12 -10.23 -1.55
N PRO A 98 15.96 -10.77 -2.47
CA PRO A 98 16.44 -10.01 -3.63
C PRO A 98 15.30 -9.43 -4.47
N GLU A 99 14.16 -10.12 -4.56
CA GLU A 99 13.00 -9.69 -5.32
C GLU A 99 12.29 -8.49 -4.66
N GLU A 100 12.04 -8.54 -3.35
CA GLU A 100 11.44 -7.42 -2.60
C GLU A 100 12.32 -6.16 -2.61
N LEU A 101 13.65 -6.33 -2.63
CA LEU A 101 14.57 -5.20 -2.83
C LEU A 101 14.32 -4.47 -4.16
N THR A 102 13.93 -5.20 -5.21
CA THR A 102 13.54 -4.59 -6.49
C THR A 102 12.19 -3.89 -6.45
N TRP A 103 11.31 -4.26 -5.50
CA TRP A 103 9.98 -3.65 -5.32
C TRP A 103 10.02 -2.39 -4.47
N PHE A 104 11.00 -2.27 -3.57
CA PHE A 104 11.16 -1.14 -2.65
C PHE A 104 11.07 0.25 -3.31
N PRO A 105 11.63 0.52 -4.51
CA PRO A 105 11.47 1.82 -5.18
C PRO A 105 10.00 2.23 -5.41
N LEU A 106 9.12 1.27 -5.71
CA LEU A 106 7.68 1.54 -5.89
C LEU A 106 7.03 1.95 -4.57
N LEU A 107 7.36 1.25 -3.48
CA LEU A 107 6.91 1.60 -2.13
C LEU A 107 7.42 2.98 -1.70
N ARG A 108 8.70 3.28 -1.96
CA ARG A 108 9.30 4.58 -1.66
C ARG A 108 8.62 5.72 -2.43
N LEU A 109 8.25 5.46 -3.69
CA LEU A 109 7.50 6.41 -4.51
C LEU A 109 6.10 6.64 -3.93
N LEU A 110 5.38 5.58 -3.58
CA LEU A 110 4.06 5.67 -2.93
C LEU A 110 4.15 6.50 -1.64
N TRP A 111 5.09 6.17 -0.76
CA TRP A 111 5.29 6.85 0.53
C TRP A 111 5.45 8.36 0.38
N LYS A 112 6.28 8.81 -0.58
CA LYS A 112 6.47 10.24 -0.86
C LYS A 112 5.13 10.93 -1.05
N TYR A 113 4.25 10.38 -1.89
CA TYR A 113 2.98 11.03 -2.19
C TYR A 113 1.95 10.83 -1.07
N ASP A 114 1.84 9.67 -0.45
CA ASP A 114 0.96 9.47 0.70
C ASP A 114 1.25 10.50 1.81
N HIS A 115 2.52 10.79 2.09
CA HIS A 115 2.88 11.71 3.18
C HIS A 115 2.90 13.18 2.75
N MET A 116 3.38 13.49 1.54
CA MET A 116 3.61 14.88 1.12
C MET A 116 2.48 15.50 0.30
N SER A 117 1.46 14.73 -0.11
CA SER A 117 0.36 15.27 -0.94
C SER A 117 -0.91 15.67 -0.18
N LYS A 118 -0.98 15.38 1.12
CA LYS A 118 -2.10 15.74 2.00
C LYS A 118 -2.22 17.28 2.11
N ARG A 119 -3.41 17.82 1.83
CA ARG A 119 -3.71 19.27 1.91
C ARG A 119 -5.07 19.48 2.58
N SER A 120 -5.12 20.33 3.61
CA SER A 120 -6.36 20.62 4.35
C SER A 120 -7.28 21.62 3.64
N MET A 121 -6.71 22.52 2.83
CA MET A 121 -7.44 23.65 2.22
C MET A 121 -7.65 23.49 0.70
N TYR A 122 -7.39 22.29 0.16
CA TYR A 122 -7.48 22.04 -1.28
C TYR A 122 -8.21 20.73 -1.55
N THR A 123 -9.36 20.82 -2.20
CA THR A 123 -10.08 19.67 -2.75
C THR A 123 -9.64 19.48 -4.20
N PRO A 124 -9.00 18.36 -4.56
CA PRO A 124 -8.63 18.13 -5.95
C PRO A 124 -9.87 17.97 -6.83
N LEU A 125 -9.82 18.53 -8.04
CA LEU A 125 -10.76 18.17 -9.10
C LEU A 125 -10.39 16.77 -9.61
N VAL A 126 -11.31 15.82 -9.47
CA VAL A 126 -11.09 14.41 -9.83
C VAL A 126 -11.98 14.03 -10.99
N ASP A 127 -11.38 13.55 -12.07
CA ASP A 127 -12.10 12.89 -13.16
C ASP A 127 -12.30 11.41 -12.80
N LEU A 128 -13.54 11.06 -12.46
CA LEU A 128 -13.89 9.68 -12.08
C LEU A 128 -13.79 8.69 -13.24
N GLN A 129 -13.96 9.13 -14.48
CA GLN A 129 -13.82 8.27 -15.65
C GLN A 129 -12.35 7.91 -15.88
N GLU A 130 -11.45 8.88 -15.69
CA GLU A 130 -10.02 8.63 -15.71
C GLU A 130 -9.60 7.69 -14.56
N VAL A 131 -10.07 7.94 -13.33
CA VAL A 131 -9.80 7.05 -12.19
C VAL A 131 -10.26 5.63 -12.47
N ARG A 132 -11.47 5.44 -13.00
CA ARG A 132 -11.99 4.13 -13.40
C ARG A 132 -11.08 3.47 -14.45
N THR A 133 -10.61 4.23 -15.44
CA THR A 133 -9.71 3.74 -16.49
C THR A 133 -8.39 3.25 -15.89
N ILE A 134 -7.77 4.05 -15.01
CA ILE A 134 -6.53 3.67 -14.31
C ILE A 134 -6.74 2.36 -13.54
N LEU A 135 -7.77 2.29 -12.69
CA LEU A 135 -8.03 1.12 -11.85
C LEU A 135 -8.36 -0.15 -12.66
N SER A 136 -9.06 -0.01 -13.78
CA SER A 136 -9.44 -1.14 -14.64
C SER A 136 -8.24 -1.87 -15.26
N THR A 137 -7.05 -1.28 -15.20
CA THR A 137 -5.78 -1.93 -15.60
C THR A 137 -5.47 -3.16 -14.74
N PHE A 138 -5.81 -3.13 -13.46
CA PHE A 138 -5.44 -4.19 -12.50
C PHE A 138 -6.61 -4.78 -11.74
N LEU A 139 -7.66 -3.99 -11.48
CA LEU A 139 -8.78 -4.42 -10.67
C LEU A 139 -9.97 -4.82 -11.53
N PRO A 140 -10.71 -5.88 -11.14
CA PRO A 140 -11.97 -6.22 -11.78
C PRO A 140 -13.03 -5.14 -11.50
N GLU A 141 -14.14 -5.18 -12.24
CA GLU A 141 -15.28 -4.30 -12.01
C GLU A 141 -15.87 -4.46 -10.59
N LYS A 142 -15.78 -5.67 -10.02
CA LYS A 142 -16.33 -6.01 -8.71
C LYS A 142 -15.30 -6.78 -7.89
N ILE A 143 -15.16 -6.38 -6.62
CA ILE A 143 -14.37 -7.08 -5.62
C ILE A 143 -15.34 -7.64 -4.59
N CYS A 144 -15.30 -8.96 -4.36
CA CYS A 144 -16.14 -9.59 -3.34
C CYS A 144 -15.56 -9.38 -1.94
N PHE A 145 -16.43 -9.00 -1.00
CA PHE A 145 -16.09 -8.75 0.40
C PHE A 145 -16.54 -9.89 1.30
#